data_AF-A0A975J2D9-F1
#
_entry.id   AF-A0A975J2D9-F1
#
_cell.length_a   1.000
_cell.length_b   1.000
_cell.length_c   1.000
_cell.angle_alpha   90.00
_cell.angle_beta   90.00
_cell.angle_gamma   90.00
#
_symmetry.space_group_name_H-M   'P 1'
#
loop_
_entity.id
_entity.type
_entity.pdbx_description
1 polymer ?
#
loop_
_entity_poly.entity_id
_entity_poly.type
_entity_poly.pdbx_seq_one_letter_code
_entity_poly.pdbx_strand_id
1 'polypeptide(L)'
;MSGKWMSVFSACFMTVIGMTEAAPLRILAVGDSLTEEYAYELTFSAPDSDKTNANVRNWPELLRIYRPTEASLGPYEPTAFSYSDLRNAGHEWNFGIPGMTIRNWIVLLATNNPLDPPSGEALGYGYYATRSALINQLPSAEVIVIVLGSNDLKQDYNDIFNSTEPASFYTLITARLGSIHDWIRQRRPTTPIVIATIPDVGATPVIAGTYSDPVRRASARAKIATLNQNIVNLAASKGATVARLDKLTDRVFDEVPFQLNGTVFTLAGAPENPPDRVFCKDSFHAATVAQALITNTILTACTTATGRAVTQFSNRDILTLLGFNPDAPYNTWAAAYPELGAQNADDDRDGVQNLVEYALGTSPKQFGTPFTFTTPTTLRFGTSATALRYASLTVTESTNLSTWSAVPAGRITIGGDGTWTVAPSGAAKTFYRLAASPRP
;
A
#
# COMPACT_ATOMS: atom_id res chain seq x y z
N MET A 1 42.55 68.84 12.81
CA MET A 1 42.69 67.92 13.96
C MET A 1 41.41 67.09 14.05
N SER A 2 41.58 65.76 13.96
CA SER A 2 40.67 64.63 14.24
C SER A 2 39.14 64.81 14.16
N GLY A 3 38.53 64.27 13.10
CA GLY A 3 37.13 63.80 13.11
C GLY A 3 37.11 62.28 13.17
N LYS A 4 36.67 61.71 14.31
CA LYS A 4 36.47 60.26 14.49
C LYS A 4 35.12 59.87 13.90
N TRP A 5 35.12 58.97 12.92
CA TRP A 5 33.93 58.26 12.46
C TRP A 5 33.72 57.03 13.36
N MET A 6 32.63 57.02 14.12
CA MET A 6 32.17 55.82 14.85
C MET A 6 31.33 54.96 13.90
N SER A 7 31.87 53.80 13.53
CA SER A 7 31.11 52.74 12.84
C SER A 7 30.25 52.00 13.86
N VAL A 8 28.93 52.13 13.76
CA VAL A 8 27.96 51.33 14.51
C VAL A 8 27.78 50.00 13.77
N PHE A 9 28.35 48.92 14.29
CA PHE A 9 28.03 47.56 13.84
C PHE A 9 26.70 47.13 14.45
N SER A 10 25.65 47.07 13.63
CA SER A 10 24.36 46.50 14.00
C SER A 10 24.45 44.98 13.87
N ALA A 11 24.58 44.27 14.99
CA ALA A 11 24.53 42.81 15.02
C ALA A 11 23.08 42.35 14.79
N CYS A 12 22.81 41.86 13.57
CA CYS A 12 21.57 41.17 13.25
C CYS A 12 21.60 39.78 13.90
N PHE A 13 20.94 39.63 15.06
CA PHE A 13 20.68 38.31 15.64
C PHE A 13 19.68 37.57 14.74
N MET A 14 20.17 36.67 13.88
CA MET A 14 19.31 35.65 13.27
C MET A 14 18.85 34.72 14.39
N THR A 15 17.60 34.85 14.81
CA THR A 15 16.92 33.83 15.59
C THR A 15 16.75 32.60 14.69
N VAL A 16 17.61 31.61 14.84
CA VAL A 16 17.38 30.28 14.28
C VAL A 16 16.20 29.70 15.07
N ILE A 17 14.99 29.83 14.51
CA ILE A 17 13.84 29.08 14.99
C ILE A 17 14.14 27.62 14.65
N GLY A 18 14.62 26.86 15.63
CA GLY A 18 14.73 25.42 15.49
C GLY A 18 13.35 24.88 15.15
N MET A 19 13.16 24.37 13.94
CA MET A 19 11.96 23.62 13.60
C MET A 19 12.01 22.35 14.44
N THR A 20 11.27 22.35 15.55
CA THR A 20 11.02 21.13 16.32
C THR A 20 10.29 20.17 15.40
N GLU A 21 10.87 19.00 15.16
CA GLU A 21 10.23 17.92 14.41
C GLU A 21 8.85 17.65 15.00
N ALA A 22 7.82 17.58 14.16
CA ALA A 22 6.47 17.34 14.62
C ALA A 22 6.40 15.94 15.25
N ALA A 23 5.73 15.82 16.41
CA ALA A 23 5.55 14.52 17.05
C ALA A 23 4.85 13.52 16.10
N PRO A 24 5.14 12.21 16.17
CA PRO A 24 4.53 11.21 15.29
C PRO A 24 2.99 11.26 15.34
N LEU A 25 2.33 11.02 14.20
CA LEU A 25 0.88 10.88 14.14
C LEU A 25 0.43 9.70 15.01
N ARG A 26 -0.43 9.96 15.99
CA ARG A 26 -0.94 8.92 16.90
C ARG A 26 -2.14 8.20 16.28
N ILE A 27 -1.91 6.97 15.84
CA ILE A 27 -2.91 6.11 15.20
C ILE A 27 -3.41 5.08 16.21
N LEU A 28 -4.72 4.99 16.41
CA LEU A 28 -5.34 3.87 17.09
C LEU A 28 -6.01 2.96 16.06
N ALA A 29 -5.70 1.67 16.09
CA ALA A 29 -6.26 0.70 15.17
C ALA A 29 -7.28 -0.20 15.87
N VAL A 30 -8.41 -0.45 15.20
CA VAL A 30 -9.42 -1.45 15.56
C VAL A 30 -9.45 -2.45 14.43
N GLY A 31 -9.08 -3.70 14.68
CA GLY A 31 -8.96 -4.66 13.58
C GLY A 31 -8.97 -6.12 13.99
N ASP A 32 -8.61 -6.96 13.03
CA ASP A 32 -8.46 -8.41 13.17
C ASP A 32 -7.00 -8.85 13.00
N SER A 33 -6.76 -10.10 12.57
CA SER A 33 -5.41 -10.64 12.33
C SER A 33 -4.65 -9.89 11.22
N LEU A 34 -5.31 -9.15 10.32
CA LEU A 34 -4.59 -8.32 9.33
C LEU A 34 -3.87 -7.14 10.00
N THR A 35 -4.27 -6.81 11.24
CA THR A 35 -3.83 -5.64 12.01
C THR A 35 -3.02 -6.03 13.25
N GLU A 36 -3.23 -7.19 13.86
CA GLU A 36 -2.36 -7.66 14.96
C GLU A 36 -0.95 -7.98 14.45
N GLU A 37 0.08 -7.55 15.18
CA GLU A 37 1.50 -7.75 14.86
C GLU A 37 1.81 -9.22 14.56
N TYR A 38 2.36 -9.47 13.37
CA TYR A 38 2.67 -10.82 12.92
C TYR A 38 3.77 -11.50 13.75
N ALA A 39 4.56 -10.72 14.50
CA ALA A 39 5.48 -11.21 15.51
C ALA A 39 4.81 -12.12 16.57
N TYR A 40 3.49 -12.04 16.75
CA TYR A 40 2.73 -12.86 17.69
C TYR A 40 1.81 -13.90 17.03
N GLU A 41 1.58 -13.79 15.71
CA GLU A 41 0.75 -14.71 14.92
C GLU A 41 1.59 -15.76 14.15
N LEU A 42 2.41 -16.49 14.90
CA LEU A 42 3.48 -17.34 14.37
C LEU A 42 2.99 -18.50 13.48
N THR A 43 1.71 -18.88 13.59
CA THR A 43 1.15 -20.01 12.83
C THR A 43 1.20 -19.81 11.33
N PHE A 44 1.09 -18.57 10.84
CA PHE A 44 1.22 -18.23 9.42
C PHE A 44 2.43 -17.33 9.13
N SER A 45 2.91 -16.56 10.12
CA SER A 45 3.96 -15.57 9.90
C SER A 45 5.38 -16.12 10.04
N ALA A 46 5.58 -17.19 10.81
CA ALA A 46 6.88 -17.80 11.01
C ALA A 46 7.16 -18.84 9.93
N PRO A 47 8.38 -18.92 9.39
CA PRO A 47 8.77 -19.97 8.46
C PRO A 47 8.77 -21.34 9.16
N ASP A 48 8.66 -22.42 8.40
CA ASP A 48 8.71 -23.77 8.97
C ASP A 48 10.10 -24.12 9.54
N SER A 49 11.15 -23.50 9.03
CA SER A 49 12.53 -23.60 9.54
C SER A 49 12.75 -22.89 10.89
N ASP A 50 11.94 -21.88 11.24
CA ASP A 50 11.99 -21.17 12.52
C ASP A 50 10.58 -20.75 12.97
N LYS A 51 9.83 -21.72 13.50
CA LYS A 51 8.42 -21.55 13.90
C LYS A 51 8.19 -20.57 15.06
N THR A 52 9.26 -20.07 15.67
CA THR A 52 9.20 -19.15 16.81
C THR A 52 9.43 -17.70 16.43
N ASN A 53 9.78 -17.42 15.17
CA ASN A 53 10.19 -16.10 14.74
C ASN A 53 9.55 -15.73 13.40
N ALA A 54 8.68 -14.73 13.41
CA ALA A 54 8.07 -14.22 12.19
C ALA A 54 9.12 -13.59 11.26
N ASN A 55 9.15 -14.02 10.00
CA ASN A 55 9.96 -13.39 8.95
C ASN A 55 9.13 -12.50 8.00
N VAL A 56 7.82 -12.40 8.24
CA VAL A 56 6.93 -11.42 7.60
C VAL A 56 6.47 -10.37 8.60
N ARG A 57 6.09 -9.18 8.09
CA ARG A 57 5.67 -8.03 8.89
C ARG A 57 4.34 -7.49 8.38
N ASN A 58 3.47 -7.09 9.31
CA ASN A 58 2.22 -6.41 8.97
C ASN A 58 2.34 -4.88 9.01
N TRP A 59 1.25 -4.17 8.71
CA TRP A 59 1.28 -2.71 8.55
C TRP A 59 1.70 -1.93 9.82
N PRO A 60 1.28 -2.26 11.07
CA PRO A 60 1.77 -1.58 12.26
C PRO A 60 3.27 -1.81 12.49
N GLU A 61 3.76 -3.03 12.26
CA GLU A 61 5.20 -3.31 12.37
C GLU A 61 6.02 -2.52 11.35
N LEU A 62 5.53 -2.38 10.12
CA LEU A 62 6.20 -1.58 9.09
C LEU A 62 6.28 -0.10 9.50
N LEU A 63 5.22 0.45 10.10
CA LEU A 63 5.26 1.82 10.63
C LEU A 63 6.26 1.96 11.78
N ARG A 64 6.26 1.02 12.73
CA ARG A 64 7.20 1.02 13.85
C ARG A 64 8.66 1.02 13.40
N ILE A 65 8.98 0.17 12.42
CA ILE A 65 10.37 -0.07 12.01
C ILE A 65 10.86 1.05 11.08
N TYR A 66 10.02 1.50 10.14
CA TYR A 66 10.48 2.34 9.03
C TYR A 66 9.91 3.76 9.03
N ARG A 67 8.90 4.06 9.86
CA ARG A 67 8.28 5.39 9.99
C ARG A 67 8.08 5.83 11.47
N PRO A 68 8.97 5.49 12.43
CA PRO A 68 8.70 5.72 13.85
C PRO A 68 8.59 7.21 14.24
N THR A 69 9.21 8.12 13.48
CA THR A 69 9.13 9.56 13.71
C THR A 69 7.90 10.20 13.08
N GLU A 70 7.25 9.52 12.13
CA GLU A 70 6.11 10.07 11.37
C GLU A 70 4.77 9.56 11.88
N ALA A 71 4.69 8.30 12.29
CA ALA A 71 3.47 7.68 12.80
C ALA A 71 3.77 6.67 13.91
N SER A 72 2.87 6.56 14.88
CA SER A 72 2.99 5.64 16.01
C SER A 72 1.64 5.07 16.42
N LEU A 73 1.62 3.78 16.72
CA LEU A 73 0.53 3.11 17.43
C LEU A 73 0.80 3.02 18.93
N GLY A 74 1.65 3.90 19.49
CA GLY A 74 1.99 3.93 20.91
C GLY A 74 3.22 3.08 21.27
N PRO A 75 3.54 2.98 22.57
CA PRO A 75 4.61 2.11 23.07
C PRO A 75 4.47 0.66 22.57
N TYR A 76 5.60 -0.03 22.41
CA TYR A 76 5.64 -1.43 21.95
C TYR A 76 6.01 -2.35 23.11
N GLU A 77 5.13 -3.29 23.43
CA GLU A 77 5.38 -4.32 24.43
C GLU A 77 5.92 -5.60 23.76
N PRO A 78 7.18 -5.99 24.02
CA PRO A 78 7.80 -7.12 23.34
C PRO A 78 7.36 -8.48 23.92
N THR A 79 6.81 -8.51 25.13
CA THR A 79 6.51 -9.73 25.86
C THR A 79 5.08 -10.20 25.61
N ALA A 80 4.92 -11.44 25.14
CA ALA A 80 3.62 -12.08 25.00
C ALA A 80 2.82 -12.05 26.31
N PHE A 81 1.52 -11.86 26.22
CA PHE A 81 0.57 -11.70 27.33
C PHE A 81 0.88 -10.51 28.25
N SER A 82 1.51 -9.45 27.71
CA SER A 82 1.79 -8.21 28.46
C SER A 82 0.53 -7.40 28.72
N TYR A 83 -0.46 -7.47 27.82
CA TYR A 83 -1.75 -6.84 28.02
C TYR A 83 -2.69 -7.77 28.79
N SER A 84 -3.45 -7.20 29.73
CA SER A 84 -4.46 -7.92 30.52
C SER A 84 -5.80 -8.09 29.78
N ASP A 85 -5.84 -7.75 28.49
CA ASP A 85 -7.02 -7.82 27.63
C ASP A 85 -6.78 -8.80 26.48
N LEU A 86 -7.58 -8.74 25.41
CA LEU A 86 -7.45 -9.68 24.29
C LEU A 86 -6.25 -9.43 23.37
N ARG A 87 -5.52 -8.34 23.54
CA ARG A 87 -4.26 -8.15 22.84
C ARG A 87 -3.20 -9.04 23.49
N ASN A 88 -2.38 -9.68 22.67
CA ASN A 88 -1.30 -10.50 23.19
C ASN A 88 -0.13 -9.62 23.68
N ALA A 89 0.41 -8.83 22.77
CA ALA A 89 1.57 -7.95 22.93
C ALA A 89 1.60 -6.96 21.77
N GLY A 90 2.70 -6.23 21.57
CA GLY A 90 2.82 -5.26 20.48
C GLY A 90 2.39 -3.86 20.90
N HIS A 91 1.84 -3.09 19.96
CA HIS A 91 1.59 -1.68 20.16
C HIS A 91 0.38 -1.37 21.05
N GLU A 92 0.57 -0.41 21.97
CA GLU A 92 -0.44 -0.03 22.96
C GLU A 92 -1.74 0.45 22.30
N TRP A 93 -1.74 1.08 21.13
CA TRP A 93 -2.96 1.55 20.46
C TRP A 93 -3.36 0.66 19.29
N ASN A 94 -2.78 -0.54 19.19
CA ASN A 94 -3.17 -1.54 18.22
C ASN A 94 -4.17 -2.53 18.84
N PHE A 95 -5.45 -2.36 18.55
CA PHE A 95 -6.49 -3.33 18.89
C PHE A 95 -6.81 -4.23 17.69
N GLY A 96 -5.78 -4.80 17.08
CA GLY A 96 -5.93 -5.95 16.18
C GLY A 96 -6.15 -7.20 17.02
N ILE A 97 -7.29 -7.89 16.84
CA ILE A 97 -7.60 -9.11 17.60
C ILE A 97 -7.87 -10.26 16.61
N PRO A 98 -7.01 -11.29 16.54
CA PRO A 98 -7.13 -12.38 15.59
C PRO A 98 -8.49 -13.06 15.55
N GLY A 99 -8.92 -13.41 14.35
CA GLY A 99 -10.16 -14.15 14.11
C GLY A 99 -11.45 -13.39 14.40
N MET A 100 -11.39 -12.15 14.91
CA MET A 100 -12.60 -11.37 15.18
C MET A 100 -13.33 -10.99 13.89
N THR A 101 -14.63 -11.27 13.89
CA THR A 101 -15.59 -10.69 12.95
C THR A 101 -16.07 -9.34 13.44
N ILE A 102 -16.73 -8.57 12.58
CA ILE A 102 -17.42 -7.34 12.98
C ILE A 102 -18.50 -7.64 14.03
N ARG A 103 -19.16 -8.81 13.94
CA ARG A 103 -20.10 -9.27 14.97
C ARG A 103 -19.44 -9.41 16.34
N ASN A 104 -18.26 -10.03 16.43
CA ASN A 104 -17.54 -10.16 17.70
C ASN A 104 -17.20 -8.80 18.31
N TRP A 105 -16.80 -7.84 17.47
CA TRP A 105 -16.57 -6.46 17.91
C TRP A 105 -17.82 -5.79 18.48
N ILE A 106 -19.00 -6.00 17.89
CA ILE A 106 -20.26 -5.48 18.46
C ILE A 106 -20.52 -6.06 19.85
N VAL A 107 -20.33 -7.37 20.03
CA VAL A 107 -20.48 -8.01 21.32
C VAL A 107 -19.47 -7.43 22.32
N LEU A 108 -18.20 -7.32 21.93
CA LEU A 108 -17.13 -6.75 22.76
C LEU A 108 -17.47 -5.33 23.22
N LEU A 109 -17.91 -4.45 22.33
CA LEU A 109 -18.23 -3.06 22.66
C LEU A 109 -19.49 -2.92 23.53
N ALA A 110 -20.37 -3.92 23.50
CA ALA A 110 -21.55 -4.03 24.33
C ALA A 110 -21.26 -4.63 25.73
N THR A 111 -20.15 -5.34 25.92
CA THR A 111 -19.78 -5.96 27.21
C THR A 111 -19.39 -4.93 28.26
N ASN A 112 -20.37 -4.47 29.04
CA ASN A 112 -20.19 -3.53 30.14
C ASN A 112 -20.05 -4.20 31.52
N ASN A 113 -20.29 -5.51 31.61
CA ASN A 113 -20.14 -6.32 32.81
C ASN A 113 -19.37 -7.61 32.48
N PRO A 114 -18.21 -7.89 33.11
CA PRO A 114 -17.43 -9.10 32.84
C PRO A 114 -18.12 -10.39 33.33
N LEU A 115 -19.09 -10.29 34.25
CA LEU A 115 -19.84 -11.43 34.81
C LEU A 115 -21.15 -11.71 34.07
N ASP A 116 -21.53 -10.84 33.14
CA ASP A 116 -22.75 -10.96 32.33
C ASP A 116 -22.47 -10.47 30.90
N PRO A 117 -21.60 -11.17 30.14
CA PRO A 117 -21.30 -10.78 28.79
C PRO A 117 -22.54 -10.96 27.89
N PRO A 118 -22.82 -10.02 26.98
CA PRO A 118 -23.84 -10.22 25.97
C PRO A 118 -23.60 -11.54 25.26
N SER A 119 -24.64 -12.36 25.10
CA SER A 119 -24.63 -13.69 24.45
C SER A 119 -23.92 -14.85 25.17
N GLY A 120 -23.48 -14.73 26.42
CA GLY A 120 -22.93 -15.88 27.17
C GLY A 120 -21.58 -16.40 26.64
N GLU A 121 -20.85 -15.55 25.91
CA GLU A 121 -19.55 -15.86 25.32
C GLU A 121 -18.50 -16.18 26.40
N ALA A 122 -17.70 -17.24 26.18
CA ALA A 122 -16.68 -17.71 27.12
C ALA A 122 -15.55 -16.68 27.40
N LEU A 123 -15.45 -15.64 26.57
CA LEU A 123 -14.43 -14.58 26.65
C LEU A 123 -14.93 -13.32 27.37
N GLY A 124 -16.02 -13.38 28.14
CA GLY A 124 -16.67 -12.20 28.75
C GLY A 124 -15.73 -11.26 29.51
N TYR A 125 -14.79 -11.81 30.29
CA TYR A 125 -13.77 -11.01 30.97
C TYR A 125 -12.82 -10.32 29.99
N GLY A 126 -12.32 -11.03 28.97
CA GLY A 126 -11.46 -10.49 27.93
C GLY A 126 -12.14 -9.35 27.17
N TYR A 127 -13.41 -9.52 26.77
CA TYR A 127 -14.18 -8.47 26.09
C TYR A 127 -14.32 -7.21 26.94
N TYR A 128 -14.67 -7.37 28.22
CA TYR A 128 -14.77 -6.25 29.15
C TYR A 128 -13.42 -5.53 29.32
N ALA A 129 -12.34 -6.27 29.51
CA ALA A 129 -10.99 -5.72 29.67
C ALA A 129 -10.55 -4.96 28.42
N THR A 130 -10.71 -5.54 27.22
CA THR A 130 -10.36 -4.88 25.95
C THR A 130 -11.20 -3.62 25.74
N ARG A 131 -12.51 -3.69 25.97
CA ARG A 131 -13.39 -2.53 25.85
C ARG A 131 -12.95 -1.41 26.79
N SER A 132 -12.60 -1.75 28.03
CA SER A 132 -12.15 -0.78 29.03
C SER A 132 -10.82 -0.14 28.64
N ALA A 133 -9.85 -0.93 28.19
CA ALA A 133 -8.58 -0.44 27.67
C ALA A 133 -8.78 0.48 26.44
N LEU A 134 -9.63 0.09 25.50
CA LEU A 134 -9.97 0.90 24.32
C LEU A 134 -10.58 2.25 24.74
N ILE A 135 -11.53 2.26 25.67
CA ILE A 135 -12.10 3.52 26.20
C ILE A 135 -11.01 4.42 26.77
N ASN A 136 -10.08 3.86 27.54
CA ASN A 136 -9.01 4.62 28.18
C ASN A 136 -7.99 5.17 27.18
N GLN A 137 -7.77 4.50 26.05
CA GLN A 137 -6.75 4.86 25.07
C GLN A 137 -7.28 5.68 23.89
N LEU A 138 -8.60 5.65 23.62
CA LEU A 138 -9.25 6.53 22.63
C LEU A 138 -8.86 8.02 22.75
N PRO A 139 -8.69 8.61 23.95
CA PRO A 139 -8.23 9.98 24.10
C PRO A 139 -6.86 10.30 23.49
N SER A 140 -5.98 9.31 23.36
CA SER A 140 -4.62 9.47 22.82
C SER A 140 -4.56 9.52 21.30
N ALA A 141 -5.62 9.08 20.61
CA ALA A 141 -5.65 8.98 19.15
C ALA A 141 -5.86 10.34 18.47
N GLU A 142 -5.07 10.61 17.44
CA GLU A 142 -5.28 11.69 16.47
C GLU A 142 -6.03 11.21 15.23
N VAL A 143 -5.97 9.91 14.93
CA VAL A 143 -6.80 9.25 13.93
C VAL A 143 -7.09 7.82 14.38
N ILE A 144 -8.28 7.33 14.07
CA ILE A 144 -8.70 5.96 14.37
C ILE A 144 -8.93 5.21 13.07
N VAL A 145 -8.34 4.02 12.93
CA VAL A 145 -8.44 3.19 11.71
C VAL A 145 -9.20 1.91 12.04
N ILE A 146 -10.28 1.63 11.30
CA ILE A 146 -11.09 0.41 11.44
C ILE A 146 -10.80 -0.52 10.26
N VAL A 147 -10.22 -1.70 10.52
CA VAL A 147 -9.86 -2.72 9.53
C VAL A 147 -10.51 -4.05 9.90
N LEU A 148 -11.77 -4.24 9.50
CA LEU A 148 -12.58 -5.40 9.87
C LEU A 148 -13.43 -5.90 8.70
N GLY A 149 -13.77 -7.19 8.74
CA GLY A 149 -14.78 -7.79 7.87
C GLY A 149 -14.29 -8.97 7.03
N SER A 150 -12.97 -9.16 6.92
CA SER A 150 -12.40 -10.30 6.19
C SER A 150 -12.82 -11.64 6.80
N ASN A 151 -12.90 -11.72 8.14
CA ASN A 151 -13.39 -12.91 8.83
C ASN A 151 -14.89 -13.17 8.58
N ASP A 152 -15.72 -12.13 8.52
CA ASP A 152 -17.14 -12.26 8.17
C ASP A 152 -17.29 -12.86 6.76
N LEU A 153 -16.53 -12.37 5.77
CA LEU A 153 -16.57 -12.91 4.42
C LEU A 153 -15.99 -14.32 4.32
N LYS A 154 -14.90 -14.62 5.05
CA LYS A 154 -14.26 -15.94 5.03
C LYS A 154 -15.17 -17.03 5.57
N GLN A 155 -15.86 -16.77 6.68
CA GLN A 155 -16.74 -17.75 7.34
C GLN A 155 -17.92 -18.15 6.44
N ASP A 156 -18.50 -17.17 5.74
CA ASP A 156 -19.69 -17.38 4.89
C ASP A 156 -19.34 -17.48 3.38
N TYR A 157 -18.06 -17.65 3.03
CA TYR A 157 -17.64 -17.61 1.62
C TYR A 157 -18.30 -18.69 0.76
N ASN A 158 -18.55 -19.89 1.33
CA ASN A 158 -19.30 -20.95 0.67
C ASN A 158 -20.67 -20.44 0.18
N ASP A 159 -21.36 -19.71 1.04
CA ASP A 159 -22.71 -19.25 0.77
C ASP A 159 -22.69 -18.11 -0.25
N ILE A 160 -21.76 -17.17 -0.11
CA ILE A 160 -21.51 -16.09 -1.09
C ILE A 160 -21.27 -16.66 -2.49
N PHE A 161 -20.39 -17.67 -2.58
CA PHE A 161 -20.02 -18.35 -3.82
C PHE A 161 -21.19 -19.11 -4.45
N ASN A 162 -22.03 -19.75 -3.63
CA ASN A 162 -23.18 -20.51 -4.08
C ASN A 162 -24.46 -19.68 -4.21
N SER A 163 -24.43 -18.40 -3.85
CA SER A 163 -25.61 -17.52 -3.80
C SER A 163 -26.70 -18.02 -2.85
N THR A 164 -26.29 -18.53 -1.69
CA THR A 164 -27.16 -19.03 -0.63
C THR A 164 -27.07 -18.20 0.65
N GLU A 165 -26.30 -17.10 0.64
CA GLU A 165 -26.18 -16.22 1.79
C GLU A 165 -27.55 -15.57 2.14
N PRO A 166 -27.86 -15.34 3.42
CA PRO A 166 -29.09 -14.65 3.79
C PRO A 166 -29.19 -13.27 3.15
N ALA A 167 -30.39 -12.86 2.71
CA ALA A 167 -30.60 -11.55 2.07
C ALA A 167 -30.12 -10.36 2.92
N SER A 168 -30.10 -10.51 4.25
CA SER A 168 -29.63 -9.49 5.19
C SER A 168 -28.11 -9.45 5.38
N PHE A 169 -27.35 -10.43 4.87
CA PHE A 169 -25.93 -10.63 5.18
C PHE A 169 -25.08 -9.36 5.02
N TYR A 170 -25.06 -8.79 3.80
CA TYR A 170 -24.28 -7.59 3.49
C TYR A 170 -24.77 -6.34 4.24
N THR A 171 -26.08 -6.22 4.45
CA THR A 171 -26.66 -5.09 5.20
C THR A 171 -26.29 -5.15 6.67
N LEU A 172 -26.19 -6.34 7.27
CA LEU A 172 -25.76 -6.52 8.66
C LEU A 172 -24.28 -6.18 8.84
N ILE A 173 -23.40 -6.58 7.90
CA ILE A 173 -21.99 -6.19 7.92
C ILE A 173 -21.86 -4.66 7.95
N THR A 174 -22.51 -3.98 7.00
CA THR A 174 -22.47 -2.51 6.91
C THR A 174 -23.07 -1.84 8.15
N ALA A 175 -24.22 -2.32 8.63
CA ALA A 175 -24.88 -1.76 9.82
C ALA A 175 -24.00 -1.89 11.07
N ARG A 176 -23.34 -3.04 11.26
CA ARG A 176 -22.46 -3.26 12.41
C ARG A 176 -21.18 -2.40 12.33
N LEU A 177 -20.56 -2.23 11.15
CA LEU A 177 -19.48 -1.26 10.97
C LEU A 177 -19.93 0.16 11.34
N GLY A 178 -21.14 0.54 10.93
CA GLY A 178 -21.75 1.82 11.29
C GLY A 178 -21.90 1.99 12.81
N SER A 179 -22.32 0.94 13.52
CA SER A 179 -22.42 0.94 14.99
C SER A 179 -21.07 1.05 15.69
N ILE A 180 -20.01 0.41 15.18
CA ILE A 180 -18.64 0.56 15.70
C ILE A 180 -18.19 2.02 15.54
N HIS A 181 -18.37 2.59 14.34
CA HIS A 181 -18.08 4.01 14.09
C HIS A 181 -18.82 4.91 15.10
N ASP A 182 -20.14 4.71 15.26
CA ASP A 182 -20.95 5.56 16.15
C ASP A 182 -20.53 5.44 17.61
N TRP A 183 -20.19 4.24 18.07
CA TRP A 183 -19.67 4.01 19.42
C TRP A 183 -18.38 4.79 19.69
N ILE A 184 -17.48 4.83 18.70
CA ILE A 184 -16.24 5.61 18.75
C ILE A 184 -16.55 7.12 18.71
N ARG A 185 -17.37 7.56 17.74
CA ARG A 185 -17.73 8.97 17.55
C ARG A 185 -18.40 9.58 18.76
N GLN A 186 -19.25 8.83 19.47
CA GLN A 186 -19.86 9.28 20.73
C GLN A 186 -18.83 9.63 21.82
N ARG A 187 -17.69 8.93 21.84
CA ARG A 187 -16.61 9.15 22.82
C ARG A 187 -15.56 10.14 22.32
N ARG A 188 -15.37 10.20 21.01
CA ARG A 188 -14.40 11.07 20.32
C ARG A 188 -15.10 11.86 19.20
N PRO A 189 -15.86 12.92 19.54
CA PRO A 189 -16.70 13.62 18.58
C PRO A 189 -15.95 14.24 17.39
N THR A 190 -14.70 14.65 17.59
CA THR A 190 -13.90 15.37 16.58
C THR A 190 -12.73 14.57 16.00
N THR A 191 -12.35 13.43 16.59
CA THR A 191 -11.22 12.64 16.09
C THR A 191 -11.55 12.09 14.70
N PRO A 192 -10.69 12.28 13.68
CA PRO A 192 -10.82 11.64 12.38
C PRO A 192 -10.92 10.11 12.47
N ILE A 193 -11.80 9.51 11.67
CA ILE A 193 -11.98 8.06 11.58
C ILE A 193 -11.77 7.64 10.13
N VAL A 194 -10.95 6.61 9.94
CA VAL A 194 -10.73 5.92 8.68
C VAL A 194 -11.44 4.56 8.76
N ILE A 195 -12.26 4.25 7.77
CA ILE A 195 -12.89 2.93 7.61
C ILE A 195 -12.25 2.25 6.39
N ALA A 196 -11.66 1.07 6.59
CA ALA A 196 -11.15 0.27 5.49
C ALA A 196 -12.26 -0.55 4.84
N THR A 197 -12.23 -0.63 3.51
CA THR A 197 -12.98 -1.65 2.75
C THR A 197 -12.35 -3.02 2.96
N ILE A 198 -13.10 -4.08 2.68
CA ILE A 198 -12.69 -5.46 2.90
C ILE A 198 -12.00 -5.99 1.63
N PRO A 199 -10.77 -6.54 1.69
CA PRO A 199 -10.14 -7.25 0.57
C PRO A 199 -11.03 -8.38 0.04
N ASP A 200 -10.94 -8.70 -1.25
CA ASP A 200 -11.64 -9.88 -1.79
C ASP A 200 -10.97 -11.16 -1.31
N VAL A 201 -11.51 -11.75 -0.23
CA VAL A 201 -11.02 -13.00 0.36
C VAL A 201 -11.08 -14.17 -0.62
N GLY A 202 -11.96 -14.10 -1.63
CA GLY A 202 -12.09 -15.07 -2.71
C GLY A 202 -10.91 -15.11 -3.68
N ALA A 203 -10.11 -14.06 -3.69
CA ALA A 203 -8.89 -14.00 -4.47
C ALA A 203 -7.73 -14.71 -3.76
N THR A 204 -7.76 -14.87 -2.43
CA THR A 204 -6.68 -15.54 -1.69
C THR A 204 -6.46 -16.97 -2.19
N PRO A 205 -5.19 -17.44 -2.32
CA PRO A 205 -4.93 -18.73 -2.96
C PRO A 205 -5.62 -19.92 -2.29
N VAL A 206 -5.74 -19.94 -0.95
CA VAL A 206 -6.43 -21.05 -0.25
C VAL A 206 -7.93 -21.10 -0.56
N ILE A 207 -8.59 -19.94 -0.70
CA ILE A 207 -10.02 -19.86 -1.03
C ILE A 207 -10.21 -20.12 -2.52
N ALA A 208 -9.42 -19.48 -3.38
CA ALA A 208 -9.46 -19.68 -4.83
C ALA A 208 -9.19 -21.13 -5.26
N GLY A 209 -8.30 -21.84 -4.54
CA GLY A 209 -8.01 -23.26 -4.77
C GLY A 209 -9.18 -24.18 -4.38
N THR A 210 -10.00 -23.76 -3.41
CA THR A 210 -11.20 -24.50 -2.98
C THR A 210 -12.41 -24.22 -3.88
N TYR A 211 -12.60 -22.95 -4.26
CA TYR A 211 -13.77 -22.45 -4.98
C TYR A 211 -13.39 -22.06 -6.42
N SER A 212 -13.22 -23.06 -7.29
CA SER A 212 -12.55 -22.88 -8.60
C SER A 212 -13.45 -22.49 -9.79
N ASP A 213 -14.78 -22.57 -9.67
CA ASP A 213 -15.71 -22.22 -10.76
C ASP A 213 -15.59 -20.72 -11.12
N PRO A 214 -15.15 -20.35 -12.34
CA PRO A 214 -14.86 -18.96 -12.68
C PRO A 214 -16.11 -18.06 -12.70
N VAL A 215 -17.29 -18.59 -13.05
CA VAL A 215 -18.54 -17.82 -13.11
C VAL A 215 -19.01 -17.51 -11.69
N ARG A 216 -18.98 -18.49 -10.80
CA ARG A 216 -19.33 -18.30 -9.38
C ARG A 216 -18.33 -17.41 -8.65
N ARG A 217 -17.03 -17.53 -8.95
CA ARG A 217 -16.01 -16.59 -8.45
C ARG A 217 -16.27 -15.16 -8.90
N ALA A 218 -16.57 -14.95 -10.17
CA ALA A 218 -16.92 -13.63 -10.69
C ALA A 218 -18.17 -13.05 -10.01
N SER A 219 -19.18 -13.89 -9.77
CA SER A 219 -20.39 -13.51 -9.02
C SER A 219 -20.05 -13.12 -7.57
N ALA A 220 -19.28 -13.94 -6.85
CA ALA A 220 -18.83 -13.65 -5.49
C ALA A 220 -18.05 -12.33 -5.42
N ARG A 221 -17.08 -12.13 -6.31
CA ARG A 221 -16.30 -10.89 -6.42
C ARG A 221 -17.19 -9.67 -6.67
N ALA A 222 -18.21 -9.78 -7.52
CA ALA A 222 -19.16 -8.69 -7.78
C ALA A 222 -20.01 -8.34 -6.53
N LYS A 223 -20.43 -9.33 -5.75
CA LYS A 223 -21.14 -9.10 -4.49
C LYS A 223 -20.25 -8.42 -3.44
N ILE A 224 -18.99 -8.88 -3.31
CA ILE A 224 -18.00 -8.27 -2.41
C ILE A 224 -17.69 -6.82 -2.84
N ALA A 225 -17.55 -6.56 -4.14
CA ALA A 225 -17.39 -5.20 -4.67
C ALA A 225 -18.60 -4.30 -4.33
N THR A 226 -19.82 -4.85 -4.39
CA THR A 226 -21.05 -4.13 -3.98
C THR A 226 -21.05 -3.83 -2.49
N LEU A 227 -20.69 -4.79 -1.64
CA LEU A 227 -20.50 -4.56 -0.21
C LEU A 227 -19.48 -3.45 0.06
N ASN A 228 -18.34 -3.46 -0.61
CA ASN A 228 -17.32 -2.42 -0.45
C ASN A 228 -17.80 -1.04 -0.89
N GLN A 229 -18.63 -0.95 -1.93
CA GLN A 229 -19.28 0.30 -2.29
C GLN A 229 -20.26 0.77 -1.21
N ASN A 230 -20.97 -0.15 -0.54
CA ASN A 230 -21.83 0.20 0.60
C ASN A 230 -21.01 0.70 1.81
N ILE A 231 -19.82 0.15 2.05
CA ILE A 231 -18.89 0.63 3.09
C ILE A 231 -18.38 2.05 2.74
N VAL A 232 -18.07 2.32 1.48
CA VAL A 232 -17.69 3.66 1.01
C VAL A 232 -18.83 4.67 1.26
N ASN A 233 -20.06 4.30 0.90
CA ASN A 233 -21.23 5.14 1.10
C ASN A 233 -21.52 5.37 2.60
N LEU A 234 -21.35 4.34 3.44
CA LEU A 234 -21.43 4.44 4.89
C LEU A 234 -20.42 5.45 5.42
N ALA A 235 -19.14 5.32 5.07
CA ALA A 235 -18.09 6.23 5.52
C ALA A 235 -18.40 7.68 5.15
N ALA A 236 -18.83 7.93 3.91
CA ALA A 236 -19.26 9.25 3.46
C ALA A 236 -20.43 9.80 4.30
N SER A 237 -21.46 8.97 4.57
CA SER A 237 -22.61 9.37 5.41
C SER A 237 -22.24 9.68 6.86
N LYS A 238 -21.12 9.13 7.34
CA LYS A 238 -20.61 9.26 8.70
C LYS A 238 -19.50 10.33 8.84
N GLY A 239 -19.10 10.97 7.75
CA GLY A 239 -17.97 11.91 7.73
C GLY A 239 -16.61 11.24 7.99
N ALA A 240 -16.49 9.94 7.70
CA ALA A 240 -15.25 9.18 7.80
C ALA A 240 -14.51 9.15 6.44
N THR A 241 -13.19 9.01 6.48
CA THR A 241 -12.37 8.77 5.29
C THR A 241 -12.29 7.27 5.00
N VAL A 242 -12.10 6.89 3.74
CA VAL A 242 -12.03 5.47 3.34
C VAL A 242 -10.60 5.07 2.97
N ALA A 243 -10.14 3.92 3.49
CA ALA A 243 -8.99 3.21 2.97
C ALA A 243 -9.46 2.08 2.03
N ARG A 244 -9.19 2.21 0.72
CA ARG A 244 -9.67 1.29 -0.33
C ARG A 244 -8.80 0.04 -0.48
N LEU A 245 -8.75 -0.79 0.56
CA LEU A 245 -8.01 -2.07 0.53
C LEU A 245 -8.54 -3.05 -0.52
N ASP A 246 -9.82 -2.97 -0.90
CA ASP A 246 -10.43 -3.78 -1.96
C ASP A 246 -9.73 -3.57 -3.31
N LYS A 247 -9.27 -2.34 -3.58
CA LYS A 247 -8.53 -2.00 -4.80
C LYS A 247 -7.12 -2.55 -4.85
N LEU A 248 -6.54 -2.90 -3.70
CA LEU A 248 -5.27 -3.62 -3.67
C LEU A 248 -5.46 -5.07 -4.15
N THR A 249 -6.57 -5.71 -3.81
CA THR A 249 -6.88 -7.04 -4.33
C THR A 249 -7.06 -6.99 -5.85
N ASP A 250 -7.82 -6.02 -6.37
CA ASP A 250 -7.94 -5.81 -7.82
C ASP A 250 -6.55 -5.66 -8.47
N ARG A 251 -5.69 -4.79 -7.93
CA ARG A 251 -4.32 -4.60 -8.45
C ARG A 251 -3.49 -5.88 -8.42
N VAL A 252 -3.42 -6.57 -7.28
CA VAL A 252 -2.55 -7.73 -7.08
C VAL A 252 -2.93 -8.90 -7.99
N PHE A 253 -4.22 -9.10 -8.23
CA PHE A 253 -4.72 -10.25 -8.98
C PHE A 253 -4.98 -9.97 -10.46
N ASP A 254 -5.29 -8.73 -10.83
CA ASP A 254 -5.56 -8.37 -12.23
C ASP A 254 -4.29 -7.90 -12.95
N GLU A 255 -3.24 -7.47 -12.23
CA GLU A 255 -1.93 -7.21 -12.81
C GLU A 255 -1.20 -8.55 -13.06
N VAL A 256 -0.96 -8.87 -14.34
CA VAL A 256 -0.32 -10.13 -14.74
C VAL A 256 0.96 -9.87 -15.55
N PRO A 257 2.15 -10.20 -15.01
CA PRO A 257 2.42 -10.61 -13.63
C PRO A 257 2.35 -9.43 -12.66
N PHE A 258 1.95 -9.67 -11.41
CA PHE A 258 2.08 -8.68 -10.35
C PHE A 258 3.56 -8.41 -10.06
N GLN A 259 3.95 -7.15 -10.09
CA GLN A 259 5.34 -6.75 -9.95
C GLN A 259 5.49 -5.40 -9.26
N LEU A 260 6.66 -5.17 -8.67
CA LEU A 260 7.11 -3.87 -8.22
C LEU A 260 8.45 -3.57 -8.89
N ASN A 261 8.52 -2.47 -9.63
CA ASN A 261 9.69 -2.02 -10.39
C ASN A 261 10.39 -3.13 -11.20
N GLY A 262 9.60 -3.99 -11.84
CA GLY A 262 10.09 -5.11 -12.66
C GLY A 262 10.37 -6.40 -11.88
N THR A 263 10.43 -6.36 -10.56
CA THR A 263 10.54 -7.57 -9.72
C THR A 263 9.17 -8.25 -9.66
N VAL A 264 9.10 -9.46 -10.19
CA VAL A 264 7.88 -10.28 -10.23
C VAL A 264 7.67 -10.99 -8.90
N PHE A 265 6.45 -10.95 -8.40
CA PHE A 265 6.05 -11.64 -7.17
C PHE A 265 5.13 -12.83 -7.48
N THR A 266 5.21 -13.85 -6.64
CA THR A 266 4.36 -15.03 -6.77
C THR A 266 3.11 -14.88 -5.92
N LEU A 267 1.94 -15.07 -6.54
CA LEU A 267 0.62 -15.01 -5.91
C LEU A 267 0.28 -16.34 -5.18
N ALA A 268 1.11 -16.72 -4.22
CA ALA A 268 0.93 -17.91 -3.40
C ALA A 268 1.58 -17.73 -2.02
N GLY A 269 1.25 -18.62 -1.08
CA GLY A 269 2.06 -18.84 0.12
C GLY A 269 3.22 -19.81 -0.14
N ALA A 270 4.14 -19.91 0.80
CA ALA A 270 5.14 -20.99 0.84
C ALA A 270 5.60 -21.25 2.29
N PRO A 271 6.01 -22.49 2.64
CA PRO A 271 6.38 -22.88 4.00
C PRO A 271 7.41 -21.97 4.67
N GLU A 272 8.36 -21.44 3.90
CA GLU A 272 9.44 -20.59 4.40
C GLU A 272 9.13 -19.09 4.36
N ASN A 273 7.93 -18.68 3.92
CA ASN A 273 7.57 -17.27 3.77
C ASN A 273 8.65 -16.42 3.05
N PRO A 274 9.19 -16.86 1.88
CA PRO A 274 10.21 -16.08 1.20
C PRO A 274 9.65 -14.71 0.76
N PRO A 275 10.51 -13.68 0.69
CA PRO A 275 10.08 -12.30 0.47
C PRO A 275 9.42 -12.03 -0.89
N ASP A 276 9.52 -12.97 -1.84
CA ASP A 276 8.91 -12.90 -3.18
C ASP A 276 7.46 -13.40 -3.21
N ARG A 277 6.87 -13.74 -2.06
CA ARG A 277 5.49 -14.20 -1.92
C ARG A 277 4.57 -13.06 -1.52
N VAL A 278 3.39 -13.03 -2.14
CA VAL A 278 2.34 -12.06 -1.79
C VAL A 278 1.53 -12.49 -0.57
N PHE A 279 1.46 -13.80 -0.31
CA PHE A 279 0.75 -14.38 0.82
C PHE A 279 1.71 -15.09 1.79
N CYS A 280 1.34 -15.11 3.06
CA CYS A 280 1.96 -15.93 4.09
C CYS A 280 1.77 -17.43 3.77
N LYS A 281 2.43 -18.30 4.54
CA LYS A 281 2.49 -19.75 4.27
C LYS A 281 1.13 -20.43 4.27
N ASP A 282 0.16 -19.86 4.99
CA ASP A 282 -1.22 -20.33 5.03
C ASP A 282 -2.01 -20.00 3.76
N SER A 283 -1.41 -19.25 2.83
CA SER A 283 -2.00 -18.84 1.56
C SER A 283 -3.30 -18.02 1.72
N PHE A 284 -3.46 -17.34 2.87
CA PHE A 284 -4.60 -16.48 3.17
C PHE A 284 -4.15 -15.08 3.59
N HIS A 285 -3.29 -14.99 4.61
CA HIS A 285 -2.85 -13.70 5.13
C HIS A 285 -1.86 -13.04 4.16
N ALA A 286 -1.94 -11.71 4.04
CA ALA A 286 -1.02 -10.93 3.21
C ALA A 286 0.40 -10.96 3.80
N ALA A 287 1.41 -11.27 2.98
CA ALA A 287 2.82 -11.17 3.37
C ALA A 287 3.32 -9.72 3.30
N THR A 288 4.57 -9.49 3.71
CA THR A 288 5.17 -8.14 3.87
C THR A 288 5.01 -7.25 2.64
N VAL A 289 5.15 -7.77 1.41
CA VAL A 289 4.98 -6.98 0.18
C VAL A 289 3.56 -6.40 0.06
N ALA A 290 2.54 -7.21 0.31
CA ALA A 290 1.14 -6.79 0.26
C ALA A 290 0.79 -5.90 1.47
N GLN A 291 1.34 -6.21 2.64
CA GLN A 291 1.20 -5.40 3.85
C GLN A 291 1.79 -3.99 3.68
N ALA A 292 2.88 -3.83 2.94
CA ALA A 292 3.42 -2.50 2.63
C ALA A 292 2.46 -1.68 1.74
N LEU A 293 1.79 -2.31 0.77
CA LEU A 293 0.76 -1.65 -0.04
C LEU A 293 -0.51 -1.33 0.77
N ILE A 294 -0.91 -2.20 1.69
CA ILE A 294 -1.96 -1.94 2.69
C ILE A 294 -1.59 -0.73 3.53
N THR A 295 -0.36 -0.68 4.02
CA THR A 295 0.18 0.44 4.81
C THR A 295 0.04 1.75 4.03
N ASN A 296 0.46 1.80 2.76
CA ASN A 296 0.33 3.00 1.92
C ASN A 296 -1.12 3.46 1.77
N THR A 297 -2.05 2.51 1.62
CA THR A 297 -3.47 2.81 1.47
C THR A 297 -4.04 3.39 2.77
N ILE A 298 -3.66 2.84 3.92
CA ILE A 298 -4.04 3.37 5.24
C ILE A 298 -3.42 4.75 5.46
N LEU A 299 -2.12 4.94 5.20
CA LEU A 299 -1.44 6.22 5.37
C LEU A 299 -2.00 7.34 4.48
N THR A 300 -2.40 6.99 3.25
CA THR A 300 -3.07 7.94 2.34
C THR A 300 -4.41 8.40 2.93
N ALA A 301 -5.20 7.46 3.46
CA ALA A 301 -6.46 7.78 4.12
C ALA A 301 -6.25 8.60 5.40
N CYS A 302 -5.26 8.26 6.23
CA CYS A 302 -4.90 9.04 7.43
C CYS A 302 -4.43 10.46 7.07
N THR A 303 -3.60 10.61 6.03
CA THR A 303 -3.15 11.91 5.53
C THR A 303 -4.35 12.75 5.08
N THR A 304 -5.27 12.15 4.34
CA THR A 304 -6.50 12.82 3.89
C THR A 304 -7.39 13.23 5.07
N ALA A 305 -7.54 12.35 6.06
CA ALA A 305 -8.43 12.56 7.21
C ALA A 305 -7.91 13.63 8.19
N THR A 306 -6.58 13.77 8.29
CA THR A 306 -5.93 14.63 9.30
C THR A 306 -5.26 15.87 8.71
N GLY A 307 -5.01 15.89 7.40
CA GLY A 307 -4.14 16.90 6.75
C GLY A 307 -2.65 16.74 7.07
N ARG A 308 -2.25 15.75 7.88
CA ARG A 308 -0.87 15.49 8.25
C ARG A 308 -0.25 14.49 7.28
N ALA A 309 0.71 14.93 6.48
CA ALA A 309 1.42 14.05 5.57
C ALA A 309 2.25 13.01 6.33
N VAL A 310 2.09 11.74 5.93
CA VAL A 310 2.98 10.63 6.31
C VAL A 310 3.53 10.01 5.04
N THR A 311 4.83 9.77 5.00
CA THR A 311 5.57 9.30 3.83
C THR A 311 5.20 7.86 3.50
N GLN A 312 4.62 7.64 2.33
CA GLN A 312 4.34 6.30 1.81
C GLN A 312 5.65 5.55 1.48
N PHE A 313 5.59 4.23 1.41
CA PHE A 313 6.65 3.38 0.87
C PHE A 313 6.60 3.41 -0.65
N SER A 314 7.66 3.90 -1.28
CA SER A 314 7.84 3.75 -2.73
C SER A 314 8.04 2.28 -3.11
N ASN A 315 7.89 1.90 -4.39
CA ASN A 315 8.14 0.51 -4.78
C ASN A 315 9.61 0.14 -4.49
N ARG A 316 10.55 1.07 -4.63
CA ARG A 316 11.95 0.86 -4.27
C ARG A 316 12.14 0.61 -2.78
N ASP A 317 11.45 1.35 -1.92
CA ASP A 317 11.46 1.12 -0.46
C ASP A 317 10.94 -0.28 -0.14
N ILE A 318 9.84 -0.68 -0.79
CA ILE A 318 9.25 -2.01 -0.60
C ILE A 318 10.21 -3.12 -1.06
N LEU A 319 10.95 -2.94 -2.15
CA LEU A 319 11.95 -3.92 -2.56
C LEU A 319 13.11 -3.99 -1.58
N THR A 320 13.59 -2.84 -1.10
CA THR A 320 14.73 -2.78 -0.17
C THR A 320 14.37 -3.38 1.19
N LEU A 321 13.17 -3.11 1.74
CA LEU A 321 12.73 -3.71 3.01
C LEU A 321 12.57 -5.23 2.90
N LEU A 322 12.29 -5.75 1.72
CA LEU A 322 12.20 -7.20 1.44
C LEU A 322 13.57 -7.84 1.16
N GLY A 323 14.66 -7.06 1.16
CA GLY A 323 16.00 -7.53 0.84
C GLY A 323 16.29 -7.68 -0.66
N PHE A 324 15.44 -7.14 -1.53
CA PHE A 324 15.67 -7.12 -2.97
C PHE A 324 16.44 -5.88 -3.42
N ASN A 325 17.25 -6.03 -4.46
CA ASN A 325 17.84 -4.89 -5.17
C ASN A 325 16.77 -4.27 -6.09
N PRO A 326 16.33 -3.03 -5.87
CA PRO A 326 15.31 -2.39 -6.70
C PRO A 326 15.75 -2.18 -8.16
N ASP A 327 17.04 -2.22 -8.44
CA ASP A 327 17.62 -2.08 -9.79
C ASP A 327 17.97 -3.43 -10.43
N ALA A 328 17.61 -4.56 -9.79
CA ALA A 328 17.89 -5.89 -10.33
C ALA A 328 17.43 -6.07 -11.79
N PRO A 329 16.23 -5.63 -12.22
CA PRO A 329 15.80 -5.83 -13.60
C PRO A 329 16.71 -5.15 -14.64
N TYR A 330 17.15 -3.92 -14.37
CA TYR A 330 18.12 -3.24 -15.25
C TYR A 330 19.50 -3.89 -15.14
N ASN A 331 19.97 -4.20 -13.93
CA ASN A 331 21.30 -4.77 -13.71
C ASN A 331 21.45 -6.15 -14.37
N THR A 332 20.42 -6.98 -14.34
CA THR A 332 20.41 -8.28 -15.02
C THR A 332 20.48 -8.12 -16.54
N TRP A 333 19.76 -7.15 -17.10
CA TRP A 333 19.87 -6.82 -18.53
C TRP A 333 21.26 -6.27 -18.88
N ALA A 334 21.77 -5.32 -18.10
CA ALA A 334 23.07 -4.70 -18.29
C ALA A 334 24.21 -5.72 -18.22
N ALA A 335 24.09 -6.76 -17.38
CA ALA A 335 25.08 -7.82 -17.27
C ALA A 335 25.25 -8.65 -18.56
N ALA A 336 24.29 -8.60 -19.49
CA ALA A 336 24.44 -9.22 -20.81
C ALA A 336 25.35 -8.40 -21.76
N TYR A 337 25.74 -7.19 -21.37
CA TYR A 337 26.59 -6.28 -22.16
C TYR A 337 27.86 -5.95 -21.37
N PRO A 338 28.96 -6.69 -21.58
CA PRO A 338 30.23 -6.39 -20.93
C PRO A 338 30.65 -4.94 -21.13
N GLU A 339 31.21 -4.32 -20.09
CA GLU A 339 31.70 -2.93 -20.11
C GLU A 339 30.62 -1.90 -20.47
N LEU A 340 29.34 -2.19 -20.21
CA LEU A 340 28.28 -1.20 -20.35
C LEU A 340 28.50 -0.04 -19.36
N GLY A 341 28.42 1.19 -19.85
CA GLY A 341 28.47 2.39 -19.04
C GLY A 341 27.25 2.55 -18.11
N ALA A 342 27.19 3.72 -17.46
CA ALA A 342 26.08 4.08 -16.59
C ALA A 342 24.73 4.15 -17.35
N GLN A 343 23.62 4.18 -16.62
CA GLN A 343 22.26 4.28 -17.20
C GLN A 343 22.07 5.47 -18.15
N ASN A 344 22.81 6.56 -17.94
CA ASN A 344 22.76 7.78 -18.75
C ASN A 344 23.87 7.87 -19.81
N ALA A 345 24.72 6.85 -19.93
CA ALA A 345 25.72 6.75 -20.98
C ALA A 345 25.06 6.32 -22.31
N ASP A 346 25.77 6.56 -23.40
CA ASP A 346 25.42 6.18 -24.78
C ASP A 346 26.64 5.44 -25.33
N ASP A 347 26.63 4.13 -25.13
CA ASP A 347 27.81 3.28 -25.28
C ASP A 347 28.17 3.00 -26.75
N ASP A 348 27.18 2.98 -27.65
CA ASP A 348 27.38 2.80 -29.09
C ASP A 348 27.30 4.09 -29.91
N ARG A 349 27.04 5.22 -29.24
CA ARG A 349 27.09 6.59 -29.79
C ARG A 349 26.02 6.84 -30.85
N ASP A 350 24.87 6.19 -30.74
CA ASP A 350 23.74 6.42 -31.62
C ASP A 350 22.80 7.54 -31.14
N GLY A 351 23.11 8.14 -30.00
CA GLY A 351 22.36 9.22 -29.37
C GLY A 351 21.28 8.74 -28.40
N VAL A 352 21.21 7.43 -28.12
CA VAL A 352 20.23 6.85 -27.20
C VAL A 352 20.94 6.34 -25.93
N GLN A 353 20.44 6.77 -24.77
CA GLN A 353 21.05 6.40 -23.50
C GLN A 353 20.71 4.95 -23.12
N ASN A 354 21.60 4.26 -22.41
CA ASN A 354 21.45 2.86 -22.01
C ASN A 354 20.11 2.54 -21.32
N LEU A 355 19.59 3.43 -20.46
CA LEU A 355 18.28 3.22 -19.84
C LEU A 355 17.11 3.39 -20.82
N VAL A 356 17.27 4.26 -21.82
CA VAL A 356 16.31 4.37 -22.92
C VAL A 356 16.40 3.12 -23.79
N GLU A 357 17.60 2.67 -24.16
CA GLU A 357 17.82 1.40 -24.87
C GLU A 357 17.13 0.22 -24.17
N TYR A 358 17.31 0.10 -22.84
CA TYR A 358 16.59 -0.88 -22.03
C TYR A 358 15.07 -0.76 -22.17
N ALA A 359 14.53 0.45 -22.03
CA ALA A 359 13.09 0.72 -22.16
C ALA A 359 12.54 0.43 -23.57
N LEU A 360 13.36 0.61 -24.61
CA LEU A 360 13.01 0.33 -25.99
C LEU A 360 13.19 -1.16 -26.35
N GLY A 361 13.97 -1.92 -25.56
CA GLY A 361 14.32 -3.30 -25.84
C GLY A 361 15.39 -3.43 -26.92
N THR A 362 16.19 -2.38 -27.12
CA THR A 362 17.27 -2.30 -28.09
C THR A 362 18.62 -2.60 -27.44
N SER A 363 19.68 -2.66 -28.26
CA SER A 363 21.00 -3.09 -27.83
C SER A 363 21.92 -1.89 -27.65
N PRO A 364 22.42 -1.60 -26.43
CA PRO A 364 23.26 -0.43 -26.15
C PRO A 364 24.71 -0.58 -26.65
N LYS A 365 25.00 -1.64 -27.41
CA LYS A 365 26.31 -1.93 -28.02
C LYS A 365 26.22 -2.01 -29.55
N GLN A 366 25.06 -1.68 -30.12
CA GLN A 366 24.82 -1.78 -31.56
C GLN A 366 24.11 -0.53 -32.03
N PHE A 367 24.86 0.32 -32.71
CA PHE A 367 24.35 1.56 -33.30
C PHE A 367 23.00 1.32 -34.00
N GLY A 368 21.96 1.97 -33.49
CA GLY A 368 20.58 1.75 -33.90
C GLY A 368 19.91 3.00 -34.46
N THR A 369 18.72 2.80 -35.03
CA THR A 369 17.77 3.87 -35.35
C THR A 369 16.37 3.46 -34.88
N PRO A 370 16.12 3.41 -33.56
CA PRO A 370 14.85 2.92 -33.02
C PRO A 370 13.65 3.82 -33.33
N PHE A 371 13.90 4.99 -33.92
CA PHE A 371 12.90 6.00 -34.27
C PHE A 371 12.61 5.99 -35.75
N THR A 372 11.33 5.97 -36.10
CA THR A 372 10.86 6.10 -37.49
C THR A 372 9.87 7.24 -37.60
N PHE A 373 9.80 7.85 -38.79
CA PHE A 373 8.82 8.86 -39.12
C PHE A 373 7.94 8.34 -40.27
N THR A 374 6.69 8.00 -39.98
CA THR A 374 5.76 7.40 -40.98
C THR A 374 5.12 8.44 -41.90
N THR A 375 5.02 9.66 -41.41
CA THR A 375 4.89 10.90 -42.20
C THR A 375 6.04 11.82 -41.77
N PRO A 376 6.36 12.91 -42.49
CA PRO A 376 7.47 13.81 -42.10
C PRO A 376 7.37 14.38 -40.68
N THR A 377 6.25 14.16 -39.99
CA THR A 377 5.87 14.84 -38.76
C THR A 377 5.48 13.90 -37.61
N THR A 378 5.24 12.61 -37.86
CA THR A 378 4.76 11.65 -36.85
C THR A 378 5.88 10.70 -36.43
N LEU A 379 6.35 10.82 -35.19
CA LEU A 379 7.36 9.94 -34.61
C LEU A 379 6.73 8.60 -34.17
N ARG A 380 7.42 7.50 -34.45
CA ARG A 380 7.05 6.13 -34.05
C ARG A 380 8.26 5.35 -33.53
N PHE A 381 8.08 4.62 -32.44
CA PHE A 381 9.09 3.72 -31.87
C PHE A 381 8.46 2.54 -31.11
N GLY A 382 9.18 1.41 -31.05
CA GLY A 382 8.80 0.25 -30.26
C GLY A 382 9.24 0.38 -28.80
N THR A 383 8.56 -0.32 -27.89
CA THR A 383 8.96 -0.36 -26.47
C THR A 383 9.00 -1.78 -25.94
N SER A 384 9.82 -2.02 -24.92
CA SER A 384 9.85 -3.28 -24.19
C SER A 384 8.88 -3.21 -23.01
N ALA A 385 7.76 -3.92 -23.11
CA ALA A 385 6.77 -4.00 -22.04
C ALA A 385 7.38 -4.49 -20.71
N THR A 386 8.36 -5.39 -20.77
CA THR A 386 9.08 -5.88 -19.60
C THR A 386 9.96 -4.79 -18.99
N ALA A 387 10.73 -4.07 -19.80
CA ALA A 387 11.60 -3.01 -19.30
C ALA A 387 10.81 -1.83 -18.73
N LEU A 388 9.65 -1.51 -19.33
CA LEU A 388 8.75 -0.48 -18.84
C LEU A 388 8.09 -0.80 -17.49
N ARG A 389 8.25 -2.02 -16.95
CA ARG A 389 7.90 -2.34 -15.55
C ARG A 389 8.88 -1.72 -14.56
N TYR A 390 10.13 -1.51 -14.98
CA TYR A 390 11.17 -0.85 -14.19
C TYR A 390 11.36 0.61 -14.60
N ALA A 391 11.44 0.91 -15.90
CA ALA A 391 11.69 2.26 -16.40
C ALA A 391 10.38 2.99 -16.70
N SER A 392 10.35 4.28 -16.38
CA SER A 392 9.38 5.23 -16.93
C SER A 392 9.98 5.91 -18.14
N LEU A 393 9.21 6.04 -19.22
CA LEU A 393 9.62 6.68 -20.46
C LEU A 393 8.82 7.97 -20.67
N THR A 394 9.53 9.07 -20.88
CA THR A 394 8.95 10.38 -21.16
C THR A 394 9.41 10.86 -22.53
N VAL A 395 8.46 11.20 -23.40
CA VAL A 395 8.75 11.89 -24.65
C VAL A 395 8.78 13.39 -24.39
N THR A 396 9.86 14.04 -24.77
CA THR A 396 10.00 15.50 -24.74
C THR A 396 10.15 16.04 -26.15
N GLU A 397 9.73 17.27 -26.37
CA GLU A 397 9.88 17.97 -27.64
C GLU A 397 10.49 19.35 -27.46
N SER A 398 11.04 19.88 -28.55
CA SER A 398 11.62 21.21 -28.63
C SER A 398 11.45 21.80 -30.03
N THR A 399 11.28 23.11 -30.15
CA THR A 399 11.32 23.82 -31.44
C THR A 399 12.69 24.43 -31.74
N ASN A 400 13.59 24.47 -30.74
CA ASN A 400 14.85 25.22 -30.78
C ASN A 400 16.07 24.46 -30.22
N LEU A 401 15.91 23.20 -29.80
CA LEU A 401 16.91 22.34 -29.14
C LEU A 401 17.40 22.81 -27.76
N SER A 402 17.00 23.98 -27.27
CA SER A 402 17.42 24.51 -25.98
C SER A 402 16.35 24.35 -24.89
N THR A 403 15.08 24.54 -25.24
CA THR A 403 13.94 24.37 -24.33
C THR A 403 13.23 23.08 -24.66
N TRP A 404 13.13 22.19 -23.67
CA TRP A 404 12.48 20.90 -23.81
C TRP A 404 11.26 20.83 -22.89
N SER A 405 10.12 20.39 -23.43
CA SER A 405 8.89 20.18 -22.67
C SER A 405 8.36 18.78 -22.93
N ALA A 406 7.66 18.21 -21.94
CA ALA A 406 6.98 16.94 -22.15
C ALA A 406 5.94 17.06 -23.27
N VAL A 407 5.88 16.05 -24.14
CA VAL A 407 4.82 15.91 -25.13
C VAL A 407 3.49 15.67 -24.38
N PRO A 408 2.43 16.45 -24.65
CA PRO A 408 1.13 16.22 -24.03
C PRO A 408 0.59 14.81 -24.30
N ALA A 409 0.03 14.17 -23.28
CA ALA A 409 -0.47 12.80 -23.37
C ALA A 409 -1.48 12.59 -24.51
N GLY A 410 -2.31 13.59 -24.83
CA GLY A 410 -3.27 13.54 -25.94
C GLY A 410 -2.63 13.42 -27.34
N ARG A 411 -1.32 13.62 -27.48
CA ARG A 411 -0.57 13.37 -28.73
C ARG A 411 0.17 12.04 -28.74
N ILE A 412 0.15 11.29 -27.65
CA ILE A 412 0.80 9.99 -27.56
C ILE A 412 -0.27 8.91 -27.69
N THR A 413 -0.12 8.04 -28.67
CA THR A 413 -0.96 6.84 -28.83
C THR A 413 -0.10 5.61 -28.66
N ILE A 414 -0.54 4.67 -27.82
CA ILE A 414 0.14 3.40 -27.59
C ILE A 414 -0.67 2.30 -28.30
N GLY A 415 -0.06 1.67 -29.29
CA GLY A 415 -0.62 0.53 -30.01
C GLY A 415 -0.67 -0.72 -29.14
N GLY A 416 -1.55 -1.67 -29.48
CA GLY A 416 -1.65 -2.97 -28.78
C GLY A 416 -0.39 -3.84 -28.90
N ASP A 417 0.49 -3.53 -29.85
CA ASP A 417 1.82 -4.12 -30.03
C ASP A 417 2.92 -3.43 -29.18
N GLY A 418 2.56 -2.45 -28.35
CA GLY A 418 3.52 -1.66 -27.56
C GLY A 418 4.25 -0.57 -28.36
N THR A 419 3.89 -0.33 -29.62
CA THR A 419 4.40 0.80 -30.39
C THR A 419 3.85 2.11 -29.84
N TRP A 420 4.71 3.09 -29.59
CA TRP A 420 4.30 4.46 -29.29
C TRP A 420 4.33 5.31 -30.55
N THR A 421 3.28 6.10 -30.74
CA THR A 421 3.16 7.08 -31.82
C THR A 421 2.95 8.46 -31.22
N VAL A 422 3.70 9.46 -31.72
CA VAL A 422 3.63 10.84 -31.27
C VAL A 422 3.17 11.72 -32.43
N ALA A 423 1.97 12.27 -32.28
CA ALA A 423 1.40 13.21 -33.23
C ALA A 423 2.17 14.55 -33.24
N PRO A 424 2.27 15.23 -34.38
CA PRO A 424 2.99 16.49 -34.48
C PRO A 424 2.42 17.60 -33.61
N SER A 425 3.28 18.54 -33.22
CA SER A 425 2.90 19.71 -32.40
C SER A 425 2.17 20.80 -33.21
N GLY A 426 2.20 20.70 -34.54
CA GLY A 426 1.76 21.77 -35.45
C GLY A 426 2.81 22.87 -35.68
N ALA A 427 3.95 22.84 -34.97
CA ALA A 427 5.05 23.77 -35.24
C ALA A 427 5.76 23.41 -36.54
N ALA A 428 6.28 24.44 -37.24
CA ALA A 428 7.00 24.27 -38.51
C ALA A 428 8.25 23.37 -38.38
N LYS A 429 8.86 23.32 -37.19
CA LYS A 429 10.00 22.46 -36.87
C LYS A 429 9.88 21.97 -35.43
N THR A 430 9.99 20.67 -35.24
CA THR A 430 9.96 20.03 -33.92
C THR A 430 11.04 18.96 -33.86
N PHE A 431 11.74 18.90 -32.73
CA PHE A 431 12.69 17.87 -32.36
C PHE A 431 12.10 17.06 -31.21
N TYR A 432 12.37 15.75 -31.18
CA TYR A 432 11.94 14.87 -30.10
C TYR A 432 13.14 14.27 -29.39
N ARG A 433 12.99 14.01 -28.10
CA ARG A 433 13.96 13.28 -27.28
C ARG A 433 13.21 12.41 -26.28
N LEU A 434 13.70 11.20 -26.08
CA LEU A 434 13.25 10.33 -25.00
C LEU A 434 14.12 10.51 -23.78
N ALA A 435 13.47 10.56 -22.62
CA ALA A 435 14.13 10.45 -21.34
C ALA A 435 13.54 9.25 -20.61
N ALA A 436 14.41 8.44 -20.01
CA ALA A 436 13.99 7.35 -19.14
C ALA A 436 14.50 7.60 -17.72
N SER A 437 13.74 7.14 -16.74
CA SER A 437 14.15 7.10 -15.34
C SER A 437 13.67 5.80 -14.70
N PRO A 438 14.39 5.25 -13.71
CA PRO A 438 13.82 4.19 -12.88
C PRO A 438 12.50 4.65 -12.28
N ARG A 439 11.52 3.74 -12.19
CA ARG A 439 10.28 4.01 -11.47
C ARG A 439 10.58 4.22 -9.98
N PRO A 440 9.81 5.12 -9.33
CA PRO A 440 10.02 5.45 -7.92
C PRO A 440 9.88 4.23 -7.01
#